data_AF-I6D268-F1
#
_entry.id   AF-I6D268-F1
#
_cell.length_a   1.000
_cell.length_b   1.000
_cell.length_c   1.000
_cell.angle_alpha   90.00
_cell.angle_beta   90.00
_cell.angle_gamma   90.00
#
_symmetry.space_group_name_H-M   'P 1'
#
loop_
_entity.id
_entity.type
_entity.pdbx_description
1 polymer ?
#
loop_
_entity_poly.entity_id
_entity_poly.type
_entity_poly.pdbx_seq_one_letter_code
_entity_poly.pdbx_strand_id
1 'polypeptide(L)'
;FFEWLAEVFKNNLAFDGHGNVAFFVIIFLSIIVRYFFASGSAYIVAMLPVFAMLANVSGAPLMLTALALLFSNSYGGMVTHYGGAAGPVIFGVGYNDIKSWWLVGAVLTILTFLVHITLGVWWWNMLIGWNML
;
A
#
# COMPACT_ATOMS: atom_id res chain seq x y z
N PHE A 1 -6.24 -17.54 12.47
CA PHE A 1 -6.74 -16.59 11.44
C PHE A 1 -5.68 -16.32 10.38
N PHE A 2 -4.51 -15.78 10.75
CA PHE A 2 -3.42 -15.51 9.81
C PHE A 2 -2.98 -16.78 9.04
N GLU A 3 -2.73 -17.90 9.70
CA GLU A 3 -2.36 -19.15 9.01
C GLU A 3 -3.41 -19.62 7.99
N TRP A 4 -4.70 -19.62 8.38
CA TRP A 4 -5.81 -19.93 7.46
C TRP A 4 -5.83 -18.99 6.26
N LEU A 5 -5.66 -17.68 6.47
CA LEU A 5 -5.64 -16.69 5.40
C LEU A 5 -4.41 -16.88 4.48
N ALA A 6 -3.27 -17.23 5.06
CA ALA A 6 -2.06 -17.60 4.33
C ALA A 6 -2.32 -18.78 3.40
N GLU A 7 -3.04 -19.78 3.90
CA GLU A 7 -3.38 -21.01 3.18
C GLU A 7 -4.39 -20.74 2.06
N VAL A 8 -5.40 -19.91 2.31
CA VAL A 8 -6.34 -19.42 1.28
C VAL A 8 -5.57 -18.69 0.16
N PHE A 9 -4.65 -17.79 0.50
CA PHE A 9 -3.87 -17.09 -0.51
C PHE A 9 -2.90 -18.01 -1.24
N LYS A 10 -2.20 -18.89 -0.54
CA LYS A 10 -1.30 -19.88 -1.17
C LYS A 10 -2.04 -20.76 -2.18
N ASN A 11 -3.28 -21.13 -1.90
CA ASN A 11 -4.08 -22.02 -2.74
C ASN A 11 -4.78 -21.30 -3.91
N ASN A 12 -5.05 -19.99 -3.80
CA ASN A 12 -5.79 -19.22 -4.81
C ASN A 12 -4.95 -18.19 -5.57
N LEU A 13 -3.78 -17.82 -5.04
CA LEU A 13 -2.78 -16.94 -5.62
C LEU A 13 -1.46 -17.71 -5.74
N ALA A 14 -1.43 -18.72 -6.60
CA ALA A 14 -0.17 -19.32 -7.01
C ALA A 14 0.57 -18.30 -7.88
N PHE A 15 1.58 -17.65 -7.30
CA PHE A 15 2.41 -16.70 -8.05
C PHE A 15 3.49 -17.38 -8.90
N ASP A 16 3.54 -18.73 -8.98
CA ASP A 16 4.38 -19.54 -9.89
C ASP A 16 5.83 -19.03 -10.10
N GLY A 17 6.48 -18.53 -9.04
CA GLY A 17 7.85 -18.00 -9.08
C GLY A 17 7.97 -16.52 -9.51
N HIS A 18 6.87 -15.83 -9.76
CA HIS A 18 6.79 -14.40 -10.07
C HIS A 18 6.67 -13.52 -8.82
N GLY A 19 7.64 -13.59 -7.90
CA GLY A 19 7.64 -12.80 -6.65
C GLY A 19 7.51 -11.27 -6.86
N ASN A 20 7.97 -10.75 -7.99
CA ASN A 20 7.80 -9.34 -8.35
C ASN A 20 6.34 -8.97 -8.68
N VAL A 21 5.59 -9.89 -9.28
CA VAL A 21 4.15 -9.70 -9.53
C VAL A 21 3.39 -9.73 -8.21
N ALA A 22 3.74 -10.66 -7.32
CA ALA A 22 3.19 -10.72 -5.97
C ALA A 22 3.41 -9.41 -5.20
N PHE A 23 4.63 -8.88 -5.22
CA PHE A 23 4.96 -7.57 -4.64
C PHE A 23 4.03 -6.48 -5.17
N PHE A 24 3.92 -6.31 -6.48
CA PHE A 24 3.05 -5.29 -7.07
C PHE A 24 1.59 -5.43 -6.62
N VAL A 25 1.06 -6.65 -6.66
CA VAL A 25 -0.32 -6.95 -6.26
C VAL A 25 -0.56 -6.64 -4.79
N ILE A 26 0.38 -7.01 -3.91
CA ILE A 26 0.30 -6.72 -2.47
C ILE A 26 0.20 -5.21 -2.23
N ILE A 27 1.07 -4.42 -2.86
CA ILE A 27 1.06 -2.96 -2.68
C ILE A 27 -0.21 -2.34 -3.27
N PHE A 28 -0.68 -2.82 -4.41
CA PHE A 28 -1.94 -2.34 -4.99
C PHE A 28 -3.15 -2.64 -4.08
N LEU A 29 -3.25 -3.86 -3.57
CA LEU A 29 -4.28 -4.24 -2.60
C LEU A 29 -4.18 -3.41 -1.31
N SER A 30 -2.97 -3.08 -0.87
CA SER A 30 -2.74 -2.24 0.31
C SER A 30 -3.43 -0.87 0.16
N ILE A 31 -3.42 -0.27 -1.03
CA ILE A 31 -4.08 1.00 -1.34
C ILE A 31 -5.60 0.85 -1.34
N ILE A 32 -6.11 -0.24 -1.94
CA ILE A 32 -7.55 -0.52 -1.96
C ILE A 32 -8.08 -0.71 -0.53
N VAL A 33 -7.36 -1.47 0.30
CA VAL A 33 -7.76 -1.65 1.70
C VAL A 33 -7.67 -0.34 2.46
N ARG A 34 -6.66 0.49 2.18
CA ARG A 34 -6.45 1.78 2.86
C ARG A 34 -7.62 2.74 2.73
N TYR A 35 -8.39 2.66 1.64
CA TYR A 35 -9.63 3.42 1.43
C TYR A 35 -10.66 3.21 2.56
N PHE A 36 -10.73 2.02 3.14
CA PHE A 36 -11.70 1.68 4.19
C PHE A 36 -11.28 2.17 5.59
N PHE A 37 -10.08 2.73 5.73
CA PHE A 37 -9.55 3.19 7.01
C PHE A 37 -9.49 4.71 7.09
N ALA A 38 -10.02 5.28 8.18
CA ALA A 38 -9.83 6.69 8.51
C ALA A 38 -8.50 6.97 9.23
N SER A 39 -7.87 5.93 9.80
CA SER A 39 -6.61 6.06 10.52
C SER A 39 -5.52 5.20 9.89
N GLY A 40 -4.40 5.83 9.57
CA GLY A 40 -3.20 5.13 9.10
C GLY A 40 -2.58 4.24 10.18
N SER A 41 -2.68 4.59 11.47
CA SER A 41 -2.17 3.73 12.55
C SER A 41 -3.04 2.49 12.74
N ALA A 42 -4.36 2.63 12.70
CA ALA A 42 -5.29 1.51 12.78
C ALA A 42 -5.11 0.55 11.58
N TYR A 43 -4.89 1.11 10.38
CA TYR A 43 -4.56 0.34 9.19
C TYR A 43 -3.27 -0.47 9.38
N ILE A 44 -2.17 0.14 9.85
CA ILE A 44 -0.89 -0.55 10.03
C ILE A 44 -1.04 -1.69 11.04
N VAL A 45 -1.69 -1.45 12.19
CA VAL A 45 -1.88 -2.48 13.22
C VAL A 45 -2.69 -3.66 12.69
N ALA A 46 -3.73 -3.40 11.89
CA ALA A 46 -4.60 -4.46 11.38
C ALA A 46 -4.01 -5.22 10.18
N MET A 47 -3.41 -4.49 9.23
CA MET A 47 -3.11 -5.02 7.90
C MET A 47 -1.64 -5.35 7.66
N LEU A 48 -0.71 -4.71 8.37
CA LEU A 48 0.72 -4.98 8.17
C LEU A 48 1.08 -6.46 8.41
N PRO A 49 0.57 -7.16 9.46
CA PRO A 49 0.81 -8.59 9.63
C PRO A 49 0.24 -9.45 8.50
N VAL A 50 -0.92 -9.06 7.94
CA VAL A 50 -1.55 -9.77 6.82
C VAL A 50 -0.66 -9.68 5.58
N PHE A 51 -0.24 -8.48 5.20
CA PHE A 51 0.58 -8.28 4.02
C PHE A 51 2.00 -8.83 4.16
N ALA A 52 2.59 -8.77 5.35
CA ALA A 52 3.89 -9.37 5.62
C ALA A 52 3.87 -10.89 5.43
N MET A 53 2.83 -11.55 5.93
CA MET A 53 2.67 -12.99 5.73
C MET A 53 2.35 -13.32 4.26
N LEU A 54 1.54 -12.51 3.58
CA LEU A 54 1.30 -12.69 2.14
C LEU A 54 2.59 -12.55 1.32
N ALA A 55 3.44 -11.58 1.66
CA ALA A 55 4.76 -11.42 1.03
C ALA A 55 5.65 -12.65 1.23
N ASN A 56 5.66 -13.19 2.46
CA ASN A 56 6.45 -14.37 2.80
C ASN A 56 6.01 -15.63 2.03
N VAL A 57 4.70 -15.88 1.92
CA VAL A 57 4.20 -17.09 1.22
C VAL A 57 4.22 -16.97 -0.29
N SER A 58 4.20 -15.75 -0.84
CA SER A 58 4.21 -15.49 -2.28
C SER A 58 5.60 -15.36 -2.90
N GLY A 59 6.65 -15.31 -2.07
CA GLY A 59 8.02 -15.11 -2.53
C GLY A 59 8.33 -13.67 -2.97
N ALA A 60 7.50 -12.69 -2.54
CA ALA A 60 7.79 -11.29 -2.77
C ALA A 60 9.06 -10.86 -2.01
N PRO A 61 9.88 -9.93 -2.54
CA PRO A 61 11.05 -9.40 -1.85
C PRO A 61 10.62 -8.72 -0.54
N LEU A 62 10.86 -9.39 0.59
CA LEU A 62 10.34 -9.01 1.91
C LEU A 62 10.73 -7.58 2.31
N MET A 63 12.01 -7.20 2.14
CA MET A 63 12.49 -5.85 2.48
C MET A 63 11.80 -4.78 1.64
N LEU A 64 11.76 -4.95 0.31
CA LEU A 64 11.09 -4.01 -0.59
C LEU A 64 9.59 -3.93 -0.29
N THR A 65 8.96 -5.06 0.02
CA THR A 65 7.54 -5.11 0.37
C THR A 65 7.25 -4.35 1.65
N ALA A 66 8.07 -4.53 2.70
CA ALA A 66 7.92 -3.81 3.96
C ALA A 66 8.05 -2.30 3.77
N LEU A 67 9.09 -1.84 3.06
CA LEU A 67 9.27 -0.42 2.73
C LEU A 67 8.08 0.11 1.93
N ALA A 68 7.66 -0.61 0.88
CA ALA A 68 6.58 -0.16 0.01
C ALA A 68 5.23 -0.08 0.72
N LEU A 69 4.94 -0.99 1.67
CA LEU A 69 3.71 -0.96 2.49
C LEU A 69 3.66 0.25 3.43
N LEU A 70 4.80 0.70 3.96
CA LEU A 70 4.87 1.89 4.78
C LEU A 70 4.55 3.15 3.96
N PHE A 71 5.10 3.25 2.75
CA PHE A 71 4.82 4.36 1.85
C PHE A 71 3.39 4.33 1.33
N SER A 72 2.85 3.15 0.99
CA SER A 72 1.48 3.01 0.50
C SER A 72 0.42 3.41 1.50
N ASN A 73 0.68 3.23 2.79
CA ASN A 73 -0.20 3.75 3.84
C ASN A 73 -0.40 5.26 3.76
N SER A 74 0.67 6.00 3.42
CA SER A 74 0.63 7.47 3.32
C SER A 74 -0.17 7.92 2.12
N TYR A 75 0.22 7.53 0.90
CA TYR A 75 -0.45 8.02 -0.31
C TYR A 75 -1.80 7.34 -0.57
N GLY A 76 -2.04 6.13 -0.03
CA GLY A 76 -3.37 5.51 -0.04
C GLY A 76 -4.39 6.27 0.81
N GLY A 77 -3.94 7.03 1.81
CA GLY A 77 -4.80 7.91 2.59
C GLY A 77 -5.25 9.17 1.86
N MET A 78 -4.70 9.49 0.68
CA MET A 78 -5.06 10.69 -0.08
C MET A 78 -6.39 10.56 -0.83
N VAL A 79 -6.85 9.33 -1.08
CA VAL A 79 -8.08 9.06 -1.87
C VAL A 79 -9.30 9.68 -1.21
N THR A 80 -9.42 9.58 0.11
CA THR A 80 -10.61 10.02 0.83
C THR A 80 -10.29 11.22 1.72
N HIS A 81 -11.24 12.14 1.80
CA HIS A 81 -11.17 13.28 2.72
C HIS A 81 -11.01 12.88 4.18
N TYR A 82 -11.38 11.65 4.58
CA TYR A 82 -11.19 11.14 5.94
C TYR A 82 -9.93 10.32 6.13
N GLY A 83 -9.15 10.06 5.07
CA GLY A 83 -8.04 9.11 5.10
C GLY A 83 -6.88 9.54 5.99
N GLY A 84 -6.79 10.81 6.38
CA GLY A 84 -5.80 11.31 7.35
C GLY A 84 -6.34 12.48 8.16
N ALA A 85 -5.72 12.79 9.30
CA ALA A 85 -6.22 13.76 10.27
C ALA A 85 -6.46 15.18 9.70
N ALA A 86 -5.62 15.62 8.75
CA ALA A 86 -5.77 16.93 8.11
C ALA A 86 -6.94 16.99 7.11
N GLY A 87 -7.33 15.85 6.54
CA GLY A 87 -8.31 15.78 5.47
C GLY A 87 -9.70 16.30 5.90
N PRO A 88 -10.31 15.82 7.00
CA PRO A 88 -11.61 16.30 7.46
C PRO A 88 -11.60 17.78 7.82
N VAL A 89 -10.48 18.28 8.35
CA VAL A 89 -10.32 19.69 8.73
C VAL A 89 -10.36 20.57 7.49
N ILE A 90 -9.61 20.23 6.44
CA ILE A 90 -9.58 20.99 5.19
C ILE A 90 -10.91 20.85 4.44
N PHE A 91 -11.47 19.64 4.38
CA PHE A 91 -12.76 19.39 3.73
C PHE A 91 -13.91 20.15 4.40
N GLY A 92 -13.87 20.26 5.73
CA GLY A 92 -14.87 20.99 6.52
C GLY A 92 -14.97 22.49 6.23
N VAL A 93 -13.97 23.09 5.55
CA VAL A 93 -14.04 24.50 5.12
C VAL A 93 -15.01 24.71 3.95
N GLY A 94 -15.38 23.64 3.23
CA GLY A 94 -16.41 23.69 2.19
C GLY A 94 -15.94 24.18 0.82
N TYR A 95 -14.63 24.28 0.59
CA TYR A 95 -14.07 24.66 -0.73
C TYR A 95 -14.22 23.58 -1.82
N ASN A 96 -14.37 22.31 -1.43
CA ASN A 96 -14.44 21.18 -2.36
C ASN A 96 -15.63 20.29 -2.02
N ASP A 97 -16.26 19.71 -3.04
CA ASP A 97 -17.25 18.64 -2.85
C ASP A 97 -16.57 17.25 -2.77
N ILE A 98 -17.32 16.25 -2.29
CA ILE A 98 -16.84 14.87 -2.10
C ILE A 98 -16.30 14.28 -3.40
N LYS A 99 -17.01 14.48 -4.52
CA LYS A 99 -16.65 13.88 -5.80
C LYS A 99 -15.32 14.45 -6.31
N SER A 100 -15.18 15.78 -6.27
CA SER A 100 -13.94 16.45 -6.69
C SER A 100 -12.75 16.03 -5.84
N TRP A 101 -12.91 15.98 -4.51
CA TRP A 101 -11.84 15.53 -3.61
C TRP A 101 -11.39 14.11 -3.94
N TRP A 102 -12.33 13.19 -4.10
CA TRP A 102 -12.02 11.77 -4.28
C TRP A 102 -11.42 11.49 -5.65
N LEU A 103 -11.88 12.18 -6.70
CA LEU A 103 -11.32 12.04 -8.03
C LEU A 103 -9.86 12.52 -8.06
N VAL A 104 -9.59 13.72 -7.52
CA VAL A 104 -8.23 14.26 -7.44
C VAL A 104 -7.35 13.38 -6.55
N GLY A 105 -7.87 12.96 -5.39
CA GLY A 105 -7.18 12.04 -4.48
C GLY A 105 -6.79 10.74 -5.16
N ALA A 106 -7.72 10.09 -5.88
CA ALA A 106 -7.45 8.86 -6.62
C ALA A 106 -6.38 9.04 -7.71
N VAL A 107 -6.45 10.14 -8.47
CA VAL A 107 -5.42 10.46 -9.49
C VAL A 107 -4.05 10.64 -8.84
N LEU A 108 -3.97 11.41 -7.75
CA LEU A 108 -2.70 11.62 -7.04
C LEU A 108 -2.15 10.35 -6.40
N THR A 109 -3.01 9.51 -5.82
CA THR A 109 -2.63 8.20 -5.28
C THR A 109 -2.05 7.29 -6.38
N ILE A 110 -2.67 7.23 -7.56
CA ILE A 110 -2.19 6.41 -8.68
C ILE A 110 -0.86 6.96 -9.22
N LEU A 111 -0.75 8.27 -9.43
CA LEU A 111 0.50 8.88 -9.89
C LEU A 111 1.64 8.65 -8.88
N THR A 112 1.37 8.82 -7.59
CA THR A 112 2.35 8.57 -6.53
C THR A 112 2.73 7.10 -6.47
N PHE A 113 1.77 6.19 -6.62
CA PHE A 113 2.02 4.75 -6.71
C PHE A 113 2.92 4.40 -7.88
N LEU A 114 2.67 4.95 -9.08
CA LEU A 114 3.51 4.72 -10.26
C LEU A 114 4.93 5.23 -10.07
N VAL A 115 5.10 6.43 -9.51
CA VAL A 115 6.42 6.99 -9.18
C VAL A 115 7.14 6.11 -8.16
N HIS A 116 6.42 5.68 -7.12
CA HIS A 116 6.98 4.89 -6.05
C HIS A 116 7.39 3.48 -6.50
N ILE A 117 6.56 2.79 -7.29
CA ILE A 117 6.86 1.44 -7.77
C ILE A 117 7.96 1.40 -8.85
N THR A 118 8.22 2.54 -9.50
CA THR A 118 9.28 2.67 -10.51
C THR A 118 10.54 3.27 -9.89
N LEU A 119 10.54 4.58 -9.63
CA LEU A 119 11.71 5.31 -9.12
C LEU A 119 12.05 4.93 -7.68
N GLY A 120 11.04 4.72 -6.83
CA GLY A 120 11.27 4.33 -5.42
C GLY A 120 11.90 2.94 -5.31
N VAL A 121 11.32 1.95 -6.01
CA VAL A 121 11.87 0.59 -6.05
C VAL A 121 13.25 0.57 -6.70
N TRP A 122 13.47 1.31 -7.79
CA TRP A 122 14.80 1.45 -8.39
C TRP A 122 15.83 2.01 -7.40
N TRP A 123 15.47 3.09 -6.71
CA TRP A 123 16.33 3.71 -5.70
C TRP A 123 16.67 2.76 -4.55
N TRP A 124 15.68 2.04 -4.01
CA TRP A 124 15.94 1.07 -2.94
C TRP A 124 16.79 -0.10 -3.39
N ASN A 125 16.60 -0.60 -4.60
CA ASN A 125 17.48 -1.65 -5.14
C ASN A 125 18.93 -1.18 -5.24
N MET A 126 19.18 0.09 -5.62
CA MET A 126 20.53 0.65 -5.60
C MET A 126 21.13 0.69 -4.19
N LEU A 127 20.36 1.16 -3.21
CA LEU A 127 20.82 1.23 -1.82
C LEU A 127 21.11 -0.15 -1.22
N ILE A 128 20.27 -1.16 -1.51
CA ILE A 128 20.51 -2.55 -1.12
C ILE A 128 21.79 -3.07 -1.79
N GLY A 129 21.99 -2.77 -3.08
CA GLY A 129 23.22 -3.12 -3.79
C GLY A 129 24.49 -2.44 -3.24
N TRP A 130 24.35 -1.28 -2.59
CA TRP A 130 25.42 -0.58 -1.88
C TRP A 130 25.55 -0.98 -0.41
N ASN A 131 24.75 -1.94 0.05
CA ASN A 131 24.72 -2.41 1.44
C ASN A 131 24.45 -1.26 2.45
N MET A 132 23.61 -0.31 2.04
CA MET A 132 23.15 0.83 2.85
C MET A 132 21.75 0.60 3.46
N LEU A 133 21.07 -0.46 3.04
CA LEU A 133 19.77 -0.98 3.50
C LEU A 133 19.87 -2.50 3.61
#